data_AF-A0A1H7AIQ9-F1
#
_entry.id   AF-A0A1H7AIQ9-F1
#
_cell.length_a   1.000
_cell.length_b   1.000
_cell.length_c   1.000
_cell.angle_alpha   90.00
_cell.angle_beta   90.00
_cell.angle_gamma   90.00
#
_symmetry.space_group_name_H-M   'P 1'
#
loop_
_entity.id
_entity.type
_entity.pdbx_description
1 polymer ?
#
loop_
_entity_poly.entity_id
_entity_poly.type
_entity_poly.pdbx_seq_one_letter_code
_entity_poly.pdbx_strand_id
1 'polypeptide(L)'
;MDEFCDTLTNDSPTWGLLDVLRWKMLPDSFGGGLSYIQNFKDAWVSHNKQIIKEAAIRHAIPIQLLAGVCWIETGGDPNFVDRVAFEVRVFDHFGNLPTVITSPPSKTSFGWVSIQLRTAAHTIGLKPEEMSVSQLRTLSSCLERDVYNIEIAARHLRMLADHDNYTLIGLRRFESSELATTEVWNCLWIR
;
A
#
# COMPACT_ATOMS: atom_id res chain seq x y z
N MET A 1 1.40 22.42 11.71
CA MET A 1 1.54 21.61 10.48
C MET A 1 1.46 20.19 10.96
N ASP A 2 0.38 19.49 10.64
CA ASP A 2 0.13 18.03 10.79
C ASP A 2 -1.40 17.85 10.84
N GLU A 3 -2.08 17.95 9.70
CA GLU A 3 -3.54 17.80 9.64
C GLU A 3 -3.99 16.54 8.87
N PHE A 4 -3.06 15.78 8.28
CA PHE A 4 -3.40 14.65 7.39
C PHE A 4 -3.09 13.26 7.95
N CYS A 5 -2.02 13.10 8.73
CA CYS A 5 -1.60 11.79 9.25
C CYS A 5 -0.68 11.93 10.46
N ASP A 6 -0.65 10.89 11.29
CA ASP A 6 0.33 10.75 12.37
C ASP A 6 1.74 10.54 11.80
N THR A 7 2.76 11.02 12.51
CA THR A 7 4.18 10.94 12.12
C THR A 7 4.86 9.64 12.57
N LEU A 8 4.16 8.78 13.31
CA LEU A 8 4.69 7.51 13.79
C LEU A 8 5.07 6.56 12.65
N THR A 9 6.36 6.24 12.57
CA THR A 9 6.90 5.10 11.81
C THR A 9 6.83 3.85 12.68
N ASN A 10 6.64 2.68 12.06
CA ASN A 10 6.49 1.39 12.76
C ASN A 10 7.65 0.42 12.49
N ASP A 11 8.79 0.93 12.00
CA ASP A 11 10.04 0.18 11.77
C ASP A 11 9.86 -1.12 10.96
N SER A 12 8.96 -1.09 9.97
CA SER A 12 8.76 -2.23 9.06
C SER A 12 10.02 -2.59 8.27
N PRO A 13 10.14 -3.85 7.82
CA PRO A 13 11.16 -4.25 6.87
C PRO A 13 11.21 -3.32 5.67
N THR A 14 12.43 -2.99 5.21
CA THR A 14 12.64 -2.08 4.08
C THR A 14 13.18 -2.83 2.87
N TRP A 15 12.96 -2.25 1.69
CA TRP A 15 13.31 -2.78 0.38
C TRP A 15 14.10 -1.71 -0.37
N GLY A 16 15.41 -1.92 -0.44
CA GLY A 16 16.34 -0.98 -1.07
C GLY A 16 16.74 -1.38 -2.48
N LEU A 17 17.61 -0.56 -3.07
CA LEU A 17 18.21 -0.85 -4.37
C LEU A 17 19.02 -2.15 -4.35
N LEU A 18 19.75 -2.42 -3.26
CA LEU A 18 20.53 -3.66 -3.12
C LEU A 18 19.63 -4.89 -3.09
N ASP A 19 18.45 -4.78 -2.47
CA ASP A 19 17.45 -5.87 -2.43
C ASP A 19 16.88 -6.15 -3.82
N VAL A 20 16.56 -5.09 -4.59
CA VAL A 20 16.12 -5.24 -5.98
C VAL A 20 17.21 -5.87 -6.85
N LEU A 21 18.47 -5.44 -6.69
CA LEU A 21 19.58 -6.03 -7.41
C LEU A 21 19.76 -7.50 -7.05
N ARG A 22 19.72 -7.84 -5.76
CA ARG A 22 19.79 -9.22 -5.28
C ARG A 22 18.65 -10.07 -5.83
N TRP A 23 17.42 -9.55 -5.78
CA TRP A 23 16.25 -10.22 -6.31
C TRP A 23 16.37 -10.48 -7.82
N LYS A 24 16.71 -9.46 -8.62
CA LYS A 24 16.67 -9.54 -10.09
C LYS A 24 17.93 -10.14 -10.72
N MET A 25 19.09 -10.01 -10.06
CA MET A 25 20.38 -10.39 -10.66
C MET A 25 20.97 -11.68 -10.09
N LEU A 26 20.64 -12.08 -8.86
CA LEU A 26 21.15 -13.33 -8.29
C LEU A 26 20.16 -14.47 -8.53
N PRO A 27 20.64 -15.68 -8.89
CA PRO A 27 19.79 -16.87 -8.96
C PRO A 27 19.21 -17.23 -7.59
N ASP A 28 18.09 -17.96 -7.56
CA ASP A 28 17.50 -18.51 -6.33
C ASP A 28 18.52 -19.29 -5.49
N SER A 29 19.39 -20.09 -6.14
CA SER A 29 20.44 -20.87 -5.47
C SER A 29 21.50 -20.04 -4.74
N PHE A 30 21.60 -18.74 -5.05
CA PHE A 30 22.49 -17.79 -4.38
C PHE A 30 21.71 -16.77 -3.52
N GLY A 31 20.45 -17.10 -3.20
CA GLY A 31 19.58 -16.29 -2.36
C GLY A 31 19.06 -15.03 -3.03
N GLY A 32 18.86 -15.05 -4.35
CA GLY A 32 18.05 -14.08 -5.10
C GLY A 32 16.70 -14.67 -5.52
N GLY A 33 16.16 -14.19 -6.65
CA GLY A 33 14.98 -14.74 -7.32
C GLY A 33 13.69 -14.76 -6.49
N LEU A 34 12.76 -15.65 -6.83
CA LEU A 34 11.37 -15.64 -6.33
C LEU A 34 11.31 -15.80 -4.82
N SER A 35 12.13 -16.69 -4.26
CA SER A 35 12.14 -16.94 -2.81
C SER A 35 12.57 -15.69 -2.03
N TYR A 36 13.51 -14.90 -2.57
CA TYR A 36 13.99 -13.69 -1.89
C TYR A 36 12.89 -12.64 -1.75
N ILE A 37 12.16 -12.35 -2.83
CA ILE A 37 11.05 -11.38 -2.78
C ILE A 37 9.86 -11.90 -1.96
N GLN A 38 9.51 -13.19 -2.05
CA GLN A 38 8.43 -13.77 -1.25
C GLN A 38 8.74 -13.67 0.24
N ASN A 39 9.95 -14.04 0.68
CA ASN A 39 10.37 -13.92 2.07
C ASN A 39 10.27 -12.49 2.60
N PHE A 40 10.60 -11.49 1.79
CA PHE A 40 10.43 -10.08 2.17
C PHE A 40 8.95 -9.71 2.34
N LYS A 41 8.10 -10.07 1.37
CA LYS A 41 6.65 -9.85 1.44
C LYS A 41 6.03 -10.49 2.67
N ASP A 42 6.43 -11.72 2.97
CA ASP A 42 5.98 -12.46 4.15
C ASP A 42 6.41 -11.77 5.45
N ALA A 43 7.67 -11.34 5.54
CA ALA A 43 8.18 -10.63 6.69
C ALA A 43 7.44 -9.31 6.92
N TRP A 44 7.21 -8.53 5.85
CA TRP A 44 6.52 -7.25 5.93
C TRP A 44 5.06 -7.41 6.37
N VAL A 45 4.31 -8.36 5.77
CA VAL A 45 2.92 -8.64 6.16
C VAL A 45 2.84 -9.20 7.58
N SER A 46 3.77 -10.07 7.97
CA SER A 46 3.85 -10.63 9.33
C SER A 46 4.10 -9.54 10.38
N HIS A 47 5.00 -8.60 10.09
CA HIS A 47 5.26 -7.43 10.94
C HIS A 47 4.00 -6.56 11.11
N ASN A 48 3.31 -6.28 10.00
CA ASN A 48 2.15 -5.39 9.97
C ASN A 48 0.81 -6.10 10.30
N LYS A 49 0.83 -7.37 10.71
CA LYS A 49 -0.37 -8.21 10.82
C LYS A 49 -1.49 -7.62 11.69
N GLN A 50 -1.16 -6.94 12.78
CA GLN A 50 -2.19 -6.37 13.68
C GLN A 50 -2.81 -5.12 13.06
N ILE A 51 -1.99 -4.25 12.47
CA ILE A 51 -2.45 -3.05 11.76
C ILE A 51 -3.39 -3.46 10.61
N ILE A 52 -3.02 -4.47 9.82
CA ILE A 52 -3.85 -5.00 8.73
C ILE A 52 -5.19 -5.52 9.28
N LYS A 53 -5.17 -6.29 10.37
CA LYS A 53 -6.41 -6.80 10.97
C LYS A 53 -7.32 -5.69 11.46
N GLU A 54 -6.76 -4.73 12.19
CA GLU A 54 -7.51 -3.62 12.75
C GLU A 54 -8.12 -2.73 11.67
N ALA A 55 -7.35 -2.41 10.63
CA ALA A 55 -7.82 -1.65 9.47
C ALA A 55 -8.94 -2.39 8.73
N ALA A 56 -8.77 -3.69 8.47
CA ALA A 56 -9.79 -4.51 7.81
C ALA A 56 -11.10 -4.58 8.60
N ILE A 57 -11.01 -4.76 9.93
CA ILE A 57 -12.17 -4.78 10.84
C ILE A 57 -12.86 -3.42 10.83
N ARG A 58 -12.10 -2.32 10.95
CA ARG A 58 -12.63 -0.94 10.97
C ARG A 58 -13.42 -0.61 9.71
N HIS A 59 -12.97 -1.09 8.56
CA HIS A 59 -13.60 -0.86 7.26
C HIS A 59 -14.52 -2.01 6.81
N ALA A 60 -14.83 -2.97 7.69
CA ALA A 60 -15.73 -4.08 7.39
C ALA A 60 -15.39 -4.84 6.09
N ILE A 61 -14.10 -5.12 5.88
CA ILE A 61 -13.60 -5.95 4.78
C ILE A 61 -12.90 -7.22 5.33
N PRO A 62 -12.80 -8.32 4.58
CA PRO A 62 -12.08 -9.50 5.01
C PRO A 62 -10.63 -9.18 5.27
N ILE A 63 -10.12 -9.67 6.40
CA ILE A 63 -8.71 -9.57 6.76
C ILE A 63 -7.84 -10.19 5.65
N GLN A 64 -8.27 -11.31 5.08
CA GLN A 64 -7.56 -12.01 4.01
C GLN A 64 -7.48 -11.19 2.73
N LEU A 65 -8.52 -10.41 2.41
CA LEU A 65 -8.52 -9.54 1.23
C LEU A 65 -7.46 -8.46 1.39
N LEU A 66 -7.47 -7.74 2.51
CA LEU A 66 -6.50 -6.67 2.74
C LEU A 66 -5.07 -7.23 2.85
N ALA A 67 -4.87 -8.33 3.58
CA ALA A 67 -3.56 -8.97 3.69
C ALA A 67 -3.02 -9.44 2.33
N GLY A 68 -3.88 -10.00 1.47
CA GLY A 68 -3.52 -10.41 0.12
C GLY A 68 -3.11 -9.23 -0.76
N VAL A 69 -3.87 -8.13 -0.71
CA VAL A 69 -3.50 -6.88 -1.40
C VAL A 69 -2.13 -6.38 -0.92
N CYS A 70 -1.92 -6.26 0.39
CA CYS A 70 -0.62 -5.87 0.94
C CYS A 70 0.52 -6.76 0.44
N TRP A 71 0.34 -8.09 0.47
CA TRP A 71 1.37 -9.04 0.03
C TRP A 71 1.69 -8.94 -1.47
N ILE A 72 0.68 -8.70 -2.31
CA ILE A 72 0.87 -8.58 -3.76
C ILE A 72 1.65 -7.31 -4.10
N GLU A 73 1.30 -6.19 -3.48
CA GLU A 73 1.85 -4.87 -3.81
C GLU A 73 3.25 -4.60 -3.21
N THR A 74 3.53 -5.10 -2.01
CA THR A 74 4.79 -4.81 -1.31
C THR A 74 6.03 -5.37 -2.02
N GLY A 75 7.13 -4.61 -2.08
CA GLY A 75 8.42 -5.11 -2.58
C GLY A 75 8.58 -5.13 -4.11
N GLY A 76 7.70 -4.49 -4.87
CA GLY A 76 7.88 -4.28 -6.31
C GLY A 76 9.04 -3.31 -6.60
N ASP A 77 8.79 -2.02 -6.37
CA ASP A 77 9.78 -0.95 -6.55
C ASP A 77 10.31 -0.46 -5.19
N PRO A 78 11.57 0.02 -5.12
CA PRO A 78 12.07 0.66 -3.91
C PRO A 78 11.31 1.97 -3.65
N ASN A 79 10.85 2.20 -2.41
CA ASN A 79 10.06 3.39 -2.05
C ASN A 79 10.69 4.74 -2.47
N PHE A 80 12.02 4.84 -2.53
CA PHE A 80 12.68 6.09 -2.95
C PHE A 80 12.41 6.43 -4.42
N VAL A 81 12.12 5.44 -5.27
CA VAL A 81 11.85 5.62 -6.70
C VAL A 81 10.55 6.40 -6.90
N ASP A 82 9.52 6.12 -6.09
CA ASP A 82 8.23 6.81 -6.14
C ASP A 82 8.38 8.31 -5.86
N ARG A 83 9.17 8.65 -4.84
CA ARG A 83 9.47 10.04 -4.47
C ARG A 83 10.18 10.78 -5.61
N VAL A 84 11.17 10.15 -6.23
CA VAL A 84 11.90 10.73 -7.37
C VAL A 84 10.97 10.90 -8.57
N ALA A 85 10.16 9.89 -8.89
CA ALA A 85 9.20 9.93 -9.98
C ALA A 85 8.17 11.06 -9.80
N PHE A 86 7.70 11.27 -8.57
CA PHE A 86 6.81 12.38 -8.25
C PHE A 86 7.47 13.74 -8.49
N GLU A 87 8.68 13.97 -7.99
CA GLU A 87 9.34 15.28 -8.16
C GLU A 87 9.66 15.58 -9.64
N VAL A 88 10.04 14.56 -10.42
CA VAL A 88 10.20 14.70 -11.88
C VAL A 88 8.88 15.11 -12.55
N ARG A 89 7.76 14.45 -12.19
CA ARG A 89 6.44 14.82 -12.72
C ARG A 89 6.03 16.22 -12.29
N VAL A 90 6.30 16.62 -11.05
CA VAL A 90 6.00 17.98 -10.57
C VAL A 90 6.77 19.01 -11.40
N PHE A 91 8.06 18.79 -11.64
CA PHE A 91 8.89 19.68 -12.43
C PHE A 91 8.40 19.80 -13.88
N ASP A 92 8.08 18.68 -14.52
CA ASP A 92 7.57 18.64 -15.89
C ASP A 92 6.18 19.29 -16.05
N HIS A 93 5.38 19.31 -14.98
CA HIS A 93 4.08 19.99 -14.94
C HIS A 93 4.16 21.39 -14.31
N PHE A 94 5.37 21.90 -14.04
CA PHE A 94 5.55 23.20 -13.41
C PHE A 94 5.48 24.31 -14.46
N GLY A 95 4.42 25.12 -14.41
CA GLY A 95 4.17 26.19 -15.38
C GLY A 95 3.67 25.67 -16.73
N ASN A 96 3.47 26.59 -17.68
CA ASN A 96 3.08 26.24 -19.06
C ASN A 96 4.32 25.87 -19.87
N LEU A 97 5.02 24.80 -19.47
CA LEU A 97 6.11 24.27 -20.29
C LEU A 97 5.56 23.88 -21.67
N PRO A 98 6.27 24.20 -22.76
CA PRO A 98 5.77 24.03 -24.13
C PRO A 98 5.51 22.56 -24.50
N THR A 99 6.06 21.62 -23.74
CA THR A 99 5.80 20.18 -23.87
C THR A 99 5.81 19.54 -22.49
N VAL A 100 4.67 18.98 -22.07
CA VAL A 100 4.57 18.09 -20.92
C VAL A 100 4.71 16.66 -21.44
N ILE A 101 5.67 15.90 -20.90
CA ILE A 101 6.02 14.56 -21.40
C ILE A 101 5.54 13.46 -20.45
N THR A 102 5.49 13.77 -19.16
CA THR A 102 5.18 12.83 -18.09
C THR A 102 3.68 12.82 -17.77
N SER A 103 3.24 11.80 -17.00
CA SER A 103 1.89 11.80 -16.44
C SER A 103 1.76 12.79 -15.27
N PRO A 104 0.56 13.29 -14.95
CA PRO A 104 0.34 14.19 -13.82
C PRO A 104 0.91 13.64 -12.50
N PRO A 105 1.44 14.49 -11.59
CA PRO A 105 2.00 14.05 -10.31
C PRO A 105 1.02 13.25 -9.45
N SER A 106 -0.29 13.52 -9.57
CA SER A 106 -1.35 12.81 -8.85
C SER A 106 -1.51 11.33 -9.26
N LYS A 107 -0.92 10.90 -10.39
CA LYS A 107 -0.89 9.49 -10.82
C LYS A 107 0.32 8.73 -10.29
N THR A 108 1.07 9.28 -9.34
CA THR A 108 2.18 8.56 -8.70
C THR A 108 1.66 7.76 -7.51
N SER A 109 2.08 6.49 -7.44
CA SER A 109 1.82 5.58 -6.32
C SER A 109 2.85 5.77 -5.23
N PHE A 110 2.46 5.55 -3.97
CA PHE A 110 3.37 5.69 -2.83
C PHE A 110 3.12 4.61 -1.77
N GLY A 111 4.20 4.31 -1.05
CA GLY A 111 4.20 3.37 0.08
C GLY A 111 4.11 1.91 -0.35
N TRP A 112 4.17 1.02 0.63
CA TRP A 112 4.27 -0.43 0.40
C TRP A 112 3.04 -1.09 -0.19
N VAL A 113 1.86 -0.45 -0.13
CA VAL A 113 0.62 -0.90 -0.78
C VAL A 113 0.34 -0.06 -2.05
N SER A 114 1.33 0.70 -2.52
CA SER A 114 1.40 1.34 -3.84
C SER A 114 0.15 2.11 -4.28
N ILE A 115 -0.52 2.80 -3.35
CA ILE A 115 -1.73 3.55 -3.67
C ILE A 115 -1.40 4.88 -4.36
N GLN A 116 -2.12 5.19 -5.44
CA GLN A 116 -1.96 6.46 -6.18
C GLN A 116 -2.45 7.66 -5.37
N LEU A 117 -1.75 8.79 -5.46
CA LEU A 117 -2.14 10.05 -4.80
C LEU A 117 -3.57 10.48 -5.14
N ARG A 118 -3.96 10.39 -6.41
CA ARG A 118 -5.33 10.70 -6.86
C ARG A 118 -6.36 9.81 -6.16
N THR A 119 -6.07 8.52 -6.09
CA THR A 119 -6.96 7.53 -5.46
C THR A 119 -7.04 7.76 -3.96
N ALA A 120 -5.90 8.01 -3.30
CA ALA A 120 -5.85 8.34 -1.88
C ALA A 120 -6.63 9.62 -1.57
N ALA A 121 -6.44 10.68 -2.35
CA ALA A 121 -7.15 11.96 -2.22
C ALA A 121 -8.67 11.75 -2.31
N HIS A 122 -9.16 11.06 -3.34
CA HIS A 122 -10.58 10.72 -3.45
C HIS A 122 -11.07 9.90 -2.25
N THR A 123 -10.27 8.95 -1.77
CA THR A 123 -10.62 8.07 -0.65
C THR A 123 -10.84 8.86 0.64
N ILE A 124 -10.07 9.94 0.86
CA ILE A 124 -10.23 10.84 2.01
C ILE A 124 -11.19 12.00 1.75
N GLY A 125 -11.90 12.01 0.62
CA GLY A 125 -12.93 13.01 0.29
C GLY A 125 -12.40 14.33 -0.29
N LEU A 126 -11.14 14.36 -0.74
CA LEU A 126 -10.56 15.48 -1.45
C LEU A 126 -10.78 15.37 -2.97
N LYS A 127 -10.68 16.50 -3.64
CA LYS A 127 -10.70 16.62 -5.10
C LYS A 127 -9.28 16.74 -5.65
N PRO A 128 -8.69 15.67 -6.21
CA PRO A 128 -7.28 15.66 -6.61
C PRO A 128 -6.94 16.68 -7.69
N GLU A 129 -7.89 17.07 -8.53
CA GLU A 129 -7.75 18.12 -9.55
C GLU A 129 -7.67 19.54 -8.97
N GLU A 130 -8.15 19.75 -7.75
CA GLU A 130 -8.10 21.05 -7.05
C GLU A 130 -6.93 21.13 -6.06
N MET A 131 -6.19 20.02 -5.85
CA MET A 131 -5.08 19.96 -4.88
C MET A 131 -3.83 20.69 -5.39
N SER A 132 -3.24 21.50 -4.52
CA SER A 132 -1.94 22.11 -4.77
C SER A 132 -0.82 21.07 -4.71
N VAL A 133 0.34 21.40 -5.33
CA VAL A 133 1.53 20.54 -5.24
C VAL A 133 1.98 20.34 -3.79
N SER A 134 1.85 21.34 -2.91
CA SER A 134 2.19 21.18 -1.49
C SER A 134 1.27 20.20 -0.78
N GLN A 135 -0.03 20.22 -1.07
CA GLN A 135 -0.98 19.23 -0.55
C GLN A 135 -0.68 17.82 -1.07
N LEU A 136 -0.36 17.68 -2.36
CA LEU A 136 0.08 16.40 -2.93
C LEU A 136 1.35 15.87 -2.28
N ARG A 137 2.34 16.75 -2.01
CA ARG A 137 3.55 16.39 -1.27
C ARG A 137 3.23 15.93 0.15
N THR A 138 2.41 16.66 0.89
CA THR A 138 2.00 16.24 2.25
C THR A 138 1.32 14.87 2.21
N LEU A 139 0.38 14.65 1.29
CA LEU A 139 -0.29 13.37 1.14
C LEU A 139 0.68 12.25 0.78
N SER A 140 1.65 12.49 -0.11
CA SER A 140 2.66 11.48 -0.45
C SER A 140 3.51 11.07 0.75
N SER A 141 3.91 12.03 1.59
CA SER A 141 4.66 11.74 2.82
C SER A 141 3.84 10.96 3.85
N CYS A 142 2.52 11.16 3.88
CA CYS A 142 1.62 10.32 4.66
C CYS A 142 1.52 8.90 4.09
N LEU A 143 1.41 8.76 2.77
CA LEU A 143 1.34 7.45 2.11
C LEU A 143 2.62 6.64 2.24
N GLU A 144 3.79 7.27 2.43
CA GLU A 144 5.03 6.57 2.75
C GLU A 144 5.02 5.90 4.15
N ARG A 145 4.02 6.21 5.01
CA ARG A 145 3.87 5.57 6.33
C ARG A 145 2.98 4.34 6.23
N ASP A 146 3.53 3.19 6.61
CA ASP A 146 2.87 1.88 6.48
C ASP A 146 1.47 1.85 7.11
N VAL A 147 1.34 2.34 8.35
CA VAL A 147 0.06 2.37 9.07
C VAL A 147 -0.99 3.15 8.30
N TYR A 148 -0.63 4.34 7.79
CA TYR A 148 -1.52 5.17 7.01
C TYR A 148 -1.82 4.57 5.64
N ASN A 149 -0.80 4.00 4.98
CA ASN A 149 -0.92 3.37 3.68
C ASN A 149 -1.89 2.16 3.72
N ILE A 150 -1.76 1.30 4.74
CA ILE A 150 -2.66 0.17 4.99
C ILE A 150 -4.09 0.67 5.26
N GLU A 151 -4.25 1.70 6.10
CA GLU A 151 -5.55 2.26 6.45
C GLU A 151 -6.28 2.82 5.21
N ILE A 152 -5.59 3.60 4.39
CA ILE A 152 -6.17 4.17 3.17
C ILE A 152 -6.48 3.06 2.16
N ALA A 153 -5.62 2.04 2.01
CA ALA A 153 -5.92 0.90 1.15
C ALA A 153 -7.19 0.16 1.59
N ALA A 154 -7.34 -0.10 2.90
CA ALA A 154 -8.53 -0.73 3.46
C ALA A 154 -9.80 0.07 3.19
N ARG A 155 -9.73 1.39 3.44
CA ARG A 155 -10.85 2.31 3.17
C ARG A 155 -11.20 2.35 1.68
N HIS A 156 -10.20 2.38 0.81
CA HIS A 156 -10.42 2.40 -0.64
C HIS A 156 -11.09 1.11 -1.13
N LEU A 157 -10.65 -0.05 -0.64
CA LEU A 157 -11.28 -1.35 -0.95
C LEU A 157 -12.75 -1.40 -0.51
N ARG A 158 -13.07 -0.84 0.68
CA ARG A 158 -14.46 -0.71 1.14
C ARG A 158 -15.29 0.17 0.20
N MET A 159 -14.76 1.31 -0.24
CA MET A 159 -15.45 2.18 -1.19
C MET A 159 -15.73 1.50 -2.53
N LEU A 160 -14.78 0.72 -3.05
CA LEU A 160 -14.99 -0.08 -4.26
C LEU A 160 -16.08 -1.13 -4.06
N ALA A 161 -16.08 -1.79 -2.90
CA ALA A 161 -17.09 -2.77 -2.57
C ALA A 161 -18.49 -2.15 -2.43
N ASP A 162 -18.59 -0.97 -1.82
CA ASP A 162 -19.83 -0.20 -1.74
C ASP A 162 -20.34 0.21 -3.11
N HIS A 163 -19.46 0.70 -3.98
CA HIS A 163 -19.78 1.05 -5.36
C HIS A 163 -20.38 -0.15 -6.12
N ASP A 164 -19.84 -1.34 -5.88
CA ASP A 164 -20.29 -2.58 -6.52
C ASP A 164 -21.43 -3.29 -5.74
N ASN A 165 -21.99 -2.64 -4.70
CA ASN A 165 -23.09 -3.13 -3.86
C ASN A 165 -22.79 -4.42 -3.06
N TYR A 166 -21.53 -4.68 -2.73
CA TYR A 166 -21.16 -5.75 -1.80
C TYR A 166 -21.49 -5.36 -0.35
N THR A 167 -22.70 -5.70 0.11
CA THR A 167 -23.16 -5.42 1.47
C THR A 167 -22.41 -6.23 2.54
N LEU A 168 -21.90 -7.40 2.16
CA LEU A 168 -21.03 -8.26 2.97
C LEU A 168 -19.91 -8.76 2.07
N ILE A 169 -18.67 -8.38 2.36
CA ILE A 169 -17.51 -9.03 1.78
C ILE A 169 -17.03 -10.04 2.82
N GLY A 170 -17.22 -11.34 2.57
CA GLY A 170 -16.59 -12.44 3.31
C GLY A 170 -16.91 -12.62 4.80
N LEU A 171 -17.79 -11.82 5.42
CA LEU A 171 -18.25 -12.04 6.79
C LEU A 171 -19.39 -13.07 6.83
N ARG A 172 -19.06 -14.36 6.65
CA ARG A 172 -19.92 -15.41 7.22
C ARG A 172 -19.81 -15.28 8.74
N ARG A 173 -20.93 -14.99 9.38
CA ARG A 173 -21.04 -14.82 10.83
C ARG A 173 -20.44 -16.05 11.53
N PHE A 174 -19.35 -15.86 12.27
CA PHE A 174 -18.87 -16.83 13.25
C PHE A 174 -19.81 -16.78 14.47
N GLU A 175 -21.04 -17.26 14.30
CA GLU A 175 -21.97 -17.57 15.39
C GLU A 175 -21.96 -19.10 15.60
N SER A 176 -20.87 -19.61 16.15
CA SER A 176 -20.90 -20.74 17.09
C SER A 176 -19.53 -20.90 17.72
N SER A 177 -19.55 -20.99 19.04
CA SER A 177 -18.47 -21.34 19.95
C SER A 177 -17.47 -22.38 19.43
N GLU A 178 -16.23 -22.20 19.89
CA GLU A 178 -15.04 -23.08 19.78
C GLU A 178 -14.22 -22.97 18.48
N LEU A 179 -12.90 -22.84 18.67
CA LEU A 179 -11.82 -22.78 17.68
C LEU A 179 -11.34 -21.39 17.22
N ALA A 180 -11.13 -20.50 18.19
CA ALA A 180 -9.89 -19.72 18.16
C ALA A 180 -8.73 -20.67 18.49
N THR A 181 -7.88 -21.02 17.51
CA THR A 181 -6.41 -21.08 17.59
C THR A 181 -5.83 -21.86 16.39
N THR A 182 -4.75 -21.31 15.83
CA THR A 182 -3.73 -21.96 14.99
C THR A 182 -4.04 -22.46 13.56
N GLU A 183 -5.23 -22.90 13.16
CA GLU A 183 -5.35 -23.60 11.86
C GLU A 183 -5.65 -22.75 10.61
N VAL A 184 -6.17 -21.53 10.75
CA VAL A 184 -6.43 -20.65 9.58
C VAL A 184 -5.15 -20.04 9.01
N TRP A 185 -4.02 -20.15 9.73
CA TRP A 185 -2.72 -19.62 9.29
C TRP A 185 -2.00 -20.51 8.27
N ASN A 186 -2.40 -21.78 8.13
CA ASN A 186 -1.71 -22.74 7.24
C ASN A 186 -2.32 -22.84 5.84
N CYS A 187 -3.50 -22.26 5.57
CA CYS A 187 -4.20 -22.43 4.29
C CYS A 187 -4.02 -21.27 3.29
N LEU A 188 -3.25 -20.23 3.63
CA LEU A 188 -2.97 -19.10 2.73
C LEU A 188 -1.48 -18.91 2.40
N TRP A 189 -0.69 -19.98 2.54
CA TRP A 189 0.67 -19.99 2.00
C TRP A 189 0.62 -20.45 0.55
N ILE A 190 0.74 -19.47 -0.33
CA ILE A 190 1.15 -19.64 -1.73
C ILE A 190 2.40 -20.52 -1.69
N ARG A 191 2.28 -21.78 -2.14
CA ARG A 191 3.41 -22.62 -2.53
C ARG A 191 3.98 -22.13 -3.86
#